data_AF-A0A3D1QAK8-F1
#
_entry.id   AF-A0A3D1QAK8-F1
#
_cell.length_a   1.000
_cell.length_b   1.000
_cell.length_c   1.000
_cell.angle_alpha   90.00
_cell.angle_beta   90.00
_cell.angle_gamma   90.00
#
_symmetry.space_group_name_H-M   'P 1'
#
loop_
_entity.id
_entity.type
_entity.pdbx_description
1 polymer ?
#
loop_
_entity_poly.entity_id
_entity_poly.type
_entity_poly.pdbx_seq_one_letter_code
_entity_poly.pdbx_strand_id
1 'polypeptide(L)'
;ERILTEGLEKRCERHRQMAEYVRSWARKYFALFADERYLSDTLTAITNNRNIDVADLNRQLGERGFQISNGYGKMKDKTFRIAHMA
;
A
#
# COMPACT_ATOMS: atom_id res chain seq x y z
N GLU A 1 8.61 16.11 -17.34
CA GLU A 1 7.52 16.57 -18.24
C GLU A 1 6.17 15.96 -17.90
N ARG A 2 5.97 14.63 -17.93
CA ARG A 2 4.66 13.97 -17.65
C ARG A 2 3.88 14.46 -16.43
N ILE A 3 4.54 14.73 -15.30
CA ILE A 3 3.89 15.21 -14.06
C ILE A 3 3.28 16.60 -14.24
N LEU A 4 4.02 17.51 -14.89
CA LEU A 4 3.54 18.88 -15.11
C LEU A 4 2.44 18.91 -16.17
N THR A 5 2.50 18.01 -17.16
CA THR A 5 1.43 17.82 -18.15
C THR A 5 0.14 17.27 -17.52
N GLU A 6 0.25 16.32 -16.59
CA GLU A 6 -0.90 15.80 -15.80
C GLU A 6 -1.53 16.91 -14.94
N GLY A 7 -0.68 17.79 -14.39
CA GLY A 7 -1.06 18.83 -13.44
C GLY A 7 -0.96 18.35 -12.00
N LEU A 8 -0.34 19.16 -11.13
CA LEU A 8 -0.02 18.77 -9.75
C LEU A 8 -1.27 18.41 -8.93
N GLU A 9 -2.34 19.21 -9.04
CA GLU A 9 -3.60 18.96 -8.32
C GLU A 9 -4.23 17.63 -8.74
N LYS A 10 -4.33 17.38 -10.06
CA LYS A 10 -4.87 16.14 -10.61
C LYS A 10 -4.05 14.93 -10.18
N ARG A 11 -2.73 15.06 -10.14
CA ARG A 11 -1.84 14.00 -9.65
C ARG A 11 -2.08 13.69 -8.18
N CYS A 12 -2.12 14.71 -7.32
CA CYS A 12 -2.40 14.53 -5.89
C CYS A 12 -3.80 13.93 -5.64
N GLU A 13 -4.79 14.37 -6.40
CA GLU A 13 -6.15 13.81 -6.32
C GLU A 13 -6.18 12.33 -6.71
N ARG A 14 -5.50 11.96 -7.79
CA ARG A 14 -5.38 10.56 -8.21
C ARG A 14 -4.67 9.70 -7.15
N HIS A 15 -3.62 10.23 -6.50
CA HIS A 15 -2.97 9.55 -5.38
C HIS A 15 -3.94 9.32 -4.21
N ARG A 16 -4.73 10.33 -3.83
CA ARG A 16 -5.76 10.18 -2.78
C ARG A 16 -6.81 9.13 -3.12
N GLN A 17 -7.30 9.12 -4.36
CA GLN A 17 -8.28 8.13 -4.81
C GLN A 17 -7.73 6.71 -4.73
N MET A 18 -6.50 6.49 -5.19
CA MET A 18 -5.84 5.19 -5.09
C MET A 18 -5.53 4.81 -3.64
N ALA A 19 -5.17 5.79 -2.80
CA ALA A 19 -4.96 5.59 -1.38
C ALA A 19 -6.24 5.10 -0.70
N GLU A 20 -7.39 5.74 -0.94
CA GLU A 20 -8.67 5.32 -0.37
C GLU A 20 -9.14 3.96 -0.89
N TYR A 21 -8.87 3.63 -2.16
CA TYR A 21 -9.14 2.29 -2.67
C TYR A 21 -8.39 1.21 -1.86
N VAL A 22 -7.10 1.41 -1.64
CA VAL A 22 -6.27 0.47 -0.88
C VAL A 22 -6.61 0.49 0.61
N ARG A 23 -6.88 1.66 1.21
CA ARG A 23 -7.29 1.78 2.62
C ARG A 23 -8.62 1.09 2.86
N SER A 24 -9.60 1.25 1.97
CA SER A 24 -10.90 0.57 2.06
C SER A 24 -10.75 -0.95 1.98
N TRP A 25 -9.91 -1.45 1.08
CA TRP A 25 -9.57 -2.87 1.01
C TRP A 25 -8.89 -3.35 2.30
N ALA A 26 -7.93 -2.58 2.83
CA ALA A 26 -7.22 -2.90 4.06
C ALA A 26 -8.16 -2.93 5.29
N ARG A 27 -9.08 -1.96 5.43
CA ARG A 27 -10.09 -1.96 6.50
C ARG A 27 -11.04 -3.16 6.40
N LYS A 28 -11.36 -3.61 5.19
CA LYS A 28 -12.26 -4.75 4.96
C LYS A 28 -11.62 -6.11 5.28
N TYR A 29 -10.35 -6.29 4.93
CA TYR A 29 -9.70 -7.61 4.98
C TYR A 29 -8.57 -7.73 6.02
N PHE A 30 -8.07 -6.61 6.54
CA PHE A 30 -6.93 -6.51 7.45
C PHE A 30 -7.17 -5.40 8.50
N ALA A 31 -6.14 -4.63 8.84
CA ALA A 31 -6.21 -3.38 9.60
C ALA A 31 -5.15 -2.39 9.08
N LEU A 32 -5.42 -1.09 9.19
CA LEU A 32 -4.41 -0.07 8.93
C LEU A 32 -3.35 -0.09 10.03
N PHE A 33 -2.08 0.11 9.67
CA PHE A 33 -0.99 0.12 10.64
C PHE A 33 -0.80 1.49 11.31
N ALA A 34 -0.96 2.58 10.54
CA ALA A 34 -0.82 3.93 11.04
C ALA A 34 -2.13 4.48 11.59
N ASP A 35 -2.03 5.50 12.44
CA ASP A 35 -3.17 6.30 12.90
C ASP A 35 -3.89 6.92 11.69
N GLU A 36 -5.21 6.78 11.65
CA GLU A 36 -6.03 7.21 10.52
C GLU A 36 -5.95 8.72 10.24
N ARG A 37 -5.53 9.52 11.22
CA ARG A 37 -5.33 10.97 11.07
C ARG A 37 -4.09 11.33 10.25
N TYR A 38 -3.17 10.38 10.05
CA TYR A 38 -1.85 10.62 9.46
C TYR A 38 -1.49 9.62 8.34
N LEU A 39 -2.50 9.14 7.61
CA LEU A 39 -2.28 8.18 6.52
C LEU A 39 -1.55 8.83 5.33
N SER A 40 -0.61 8.10 4.74
CA SER A 40 0.10 8.54 3.54
C SER A 40 -0.77 8.37 2.28
N ASP A 41 -0.75 9.38 1.41
CA ASP A 41 -1.45 9.35 0.12
C ASP A 41 -0.66 8.61 -0.97
N THR A 42 0.56 8.13 -0.70
CA THR A 42 1.41 7.47 -1.72
C THR A 42 1.67 5.98 -1.45
N LEU A 43 1.42 5.53 -0.22
CA LEU A 43 1.46 4.12 0.16
C LEU A 43 0.53 3.87 1.35
N THR A 44 0.02 2.64 1.47
CA THR A 44 -0.74 2.21 2.64
C THR A 44 0.04 1.13 3.38
N ALA A 45 0.35 1.38 4.66
CA ALA A 45 0.92 0.39 5.57
C ALA A 45 -0.20 -0.38 6.29
N ILE A 46 -0.12 -1.70 6.23
CA ILE A 46 -1.18 -2.63 6.62
C ILE A 46 -0.63 -3.58 7.67
N THR A 47 -1.38 -3.76 8.74
CA THR A 47 -1.08 -4.75 9.78
C THR A 47 -1.48 -6.14 9.30
N ASN A 48 -0.56 -7.10 9.37
CA ASN A 48 -0.83 -8.50 9.02
C ASN A 48 -1.54 -9.23 10.17
N ASN A 49 -2.74 -8.78 10.53
CA ASN A 49 -3.57 -9.39 11.57
C ASN A 49 -4.15 -10.76 11.21
N ARG A 50 -3.87 -11.25 9.99
CA ARG A 50 -4.27 -12.59 9.51
C ARG A 50 -3.11 -13.58 9.45
N ASN A 51 -1.91 -13.16 9.84
CA ASN A 51 -0.70 -13.97 9.86
C ASN A 51 -0.42 -14.67 8.51
N ILE A 52 -0.65 -13.97 7.39
CA ILE A 52 -0.28 -14.49 6.07
C ILE A 52 1.26 -14.52 5.91
N ASP A 53 1.77 -15.44 5.12
CA ASP A 53 3.18 -15.40 4.69
C ASP A 53 3.34 -14.35 3.59
N VAL A 54 3.88 -13.18 3.96
CA VAL A 54 4.05 -12.06 3.03
C VAL A 54 5.17 -12.35 2.01
N ALA A 55 6.15 -13.18 2.37
CA ALA A 55 7.22 -13.57 1.45
C ALA A 55 6.67 -14.50 0.35
N ASP A 56 5.88 -15.51 0.73
CA ASP A 56 5.23 -16.38 -0.24
C ASP A 56 4.19 -15.63 -1.10
N LEU A 57 3.40 -14.73 -0.49
CA LEU A 57 2.50 -13.85 -1.24
C LEU A 57 3.27 -13.04 -2.31
N ASN A 58 4.41 -12.46 -1.95
CA ASN A 58 5.24 -11.71 -2.90
C ASN A 58 5.80 -12.60 -4.00
N ARG A 59 6.19 -13.84 -3.69
CA ARG A 59 6.64 -14.82 -4.68
C ARG A 59 5.53 -15.10 -5.70
N GLN A 60 4.31 -15.37 -5.24
CA GLN A 60 3.15 -15.63 -6.10
C GLN A 60 2.71 -14.39 -6.90
N LEU A 61 2.79 -13.19 -6.32
CA LEU A 61 2.53 -11.94 -7.04
C LEU A 61 3.59 -11.70 -8.13
N GLY A 62 4.85 -12.05 -7.86
CA GLY A 62 5.96 -11.93 -8.80
C GLY A 62 5.76 -12.75 -10.06
N GLU A 63 5.15 -13.94 -9.96
CA GLU A 63 4.75 -14.78 -11.11
C GLU A 63 3.77 -14.05 -12.06
N ARG A 64 3.08 -13.01 -11.56
CA ARG A 64 2.13 -12.18 -12.32
C ARG A 64 2.67 -10.78 -12.63
N GLY A 65 3.94 -10.50 -12.31
CA GLY A 65 4.56 -9.20 -12.53
C GLY A 65 4.24 -8.14 -11.49
N PHE A 66 3.75 -8.54 -10.31
CA PHE A 66 3.41 -7.62 -9.21
C PHE A 66 4.34 -7.81 -8.02
N GLN A 67 4.50 -6.75 -7.22
CA GLN A 67 5.28 -6.78 -5.99
C GLN A 67 4.67 -5.86 -4.95
N ILE A 68 4.65 -6.30 -3.70
CA ILE A 68 4.34 -5.46 -2.54
C ILE A 68 5.53 -5.48 -1.57
N SER A 69 5.59 -4.52 -0.65
CA SER A 69 6.69 -4.49 0.31
C SER A 69 6.33 -5.23 1.59
N ASN A 70 7.19 -6.13 2.04
CA ASN A 70 7.13 -6.66 3.40
C ASN A 70 7.61 -5.59 4.41
N GLY A 71 7.32 -5.79 5.69
CA GLY A 71 7.95 -5.07 6.78
C GLY A 71 9.44 -5.42 6.93
N TYR A 72 10.17 -4.56 7.64
CA TYR A 72 11.61 -4.72 7.87
C TYR A 72 11.92 -5.09 9.32
N GLY A 73 13.02 -5.81 9.54
CA GLY A 73 13.51 -6.14 10.89
C GLY A 73 12.41 -6.75 11.77
N LYS A 74 12.15 -6.12 12.92
CA LYS A 74 11.11 -6.56 13.89
C LYS A 74 9.67 -6.53 13.34
N MET A 75 9.45 -5.82 12.23
CA MET A 75 8.15 -5.69 11.57
C MET A 75 7.97 -6.62 10.37
N LYS A 76 9.00 -7.41 10.02
CA LYS A 76 8.91 -8.43 8.97
C LYS A 76 7.75 -9.39 9.30
N ASP A 77 6.92 -9.65 8.29
CA ASP A 77 5.70 -10.47 8.35
C ASP A 77 4.61 -10.00 9.33
N LYS A 78 4.87 -8.96 10.14
CA LYS A 78 3.84 -8.30 10.97
C LYS A 78 3.11 -7.21 10.23
N THR A 79 3.73 -6.65 9.19
CA THR A 79 3.18 -5.60 8.35
C THR A 79 3.57 -5.81 6.90
N PHE A 80 2.79 -5.24 5.99
CA PHE A 80 3.14 -5.11 4.59
C PHE A 80 2.63 -3.77 4.05
N ARG A 81 3.13 -3.35 2.89
CA ARG A 81 2.78 -2.06 2.28
C ARG A 81 2.45 -2.24 0.80
N ILE A 82 1.40 -1.54 0.38
CA ILE A 82 1.00 -1.41 -1.01
C ILE A 82 1.24 0.04 -1.43
N ALA A 83 2.10 0.23 -2.44
CA ALA A 83 2.41 1.55 -2.98
C ALA A 83 1.41 1.94 -4.08
N HIS A 84 1.06 3.22 -4.15
CA HIS A 84 0.08 3.76 -5.10
C HIS A 84 0.47 5.15 -5.64
N MET A 85 1.79 5.39 -5.76
CA MET A 85 2.40 6.68 -6.13
C MET A 85 2.55 6.93 -7.65
N ALA A 86 2.30 5.95 -8.52
CA ALA A 86 2.57 6.07 -9.96
C ALA A 86 2.02 7.38 -10.55
#